data_AF-A0A3D4XY16-F1
#
_entry.id   AF-A0A3D4XY16-F1
#
_cell.length_a   1.000
_cell.length_b   1.000
_cell.length_c   1.000
_cell.angle_alpha   90.00
_cell.angle_beta   90.00
_cell.angle_gamma   90.00
#
_symmetry.space_group_name_H-M   'P 1'
#
loop_
_entity.id
_entity.type
_entity.pdbx_description
1 polymer ?
#
loop_
_entity_poly.entity_id
_entity_poly.type
_entity_poly.pdbx_seq_one_letter_code
_entity_poly.pdbx_strand_id
1 'polypeptide(L)'
;MAVSTKGELARVTIDMPKTIHKRLKMQAALQGKSMREIILNALELTDACRLNAHIPNKITQKAIKDIKDQENLVEVKNVKELLKKLGI
;
A
#
# COMPACT_ATOMS: atom_id res chain seq x y z
N MET A 1 -10.95 22.72 -1.98
CA MET A 1 -11.87 23.00 -3.11
C MET A 1 -12.80 21.81 -3.26
N ALA A 2 -14.11 21.99 -3.14
CA ALA A 2 -15.08 20.93 -3.29
C ALA A 2 -15.27 20.61 -4.78
N VAL A 3 -14.89 19.39 -5.20
CA VAL A 3 -15.11 18.94 -6.58
C VAL A 3 -16.60 18.61 -6.72
N SER A 4 -17.35 19.47 -7.42
CA SER A 4 -18.76 19.25 -7.76
C SER A 4 -18.87 18.29 -8.95
N THR A 5 -18.83 16.99 -8.70
CA THR A 5 -19.02 15.92 -9.70
C THR A 5 -20.50 15.58 -9.91
N LYS A 6 -21.37 16.56 -10.20
CA LYS A 6 -22.80 16.29 -10.43
C LYS A 6 -23.11 15.59 -11.77
N GLY A 7 -22.10 15.28 -12.60
CA GLY A 7 -22.30 14.82 -13.98
C GLY A 7 -22.20 13.32 -14.26
N GLU A 8 -21.32 12.56 -13.58
CA GLU A 8 -21.06 11.16 -13.97
C GLU A 8 -20.81 10.27 -12.75
N LEU A 9 -21.87 9.89 -12.04
CA LEU A 9 -21.79 8.88 -10.99
C LEU A 9 -22.29 7.54 -11.53
N ALA A 10 -21.39 6.56 -11.63
CA ALA A 10 -21.75 5.17 -11.88
C ALA A 10 -22.20 4.49 -10.57
N ARG A 11 -23.30 3.73 -10.62
CA ARG A 11 -23.74 2.88 -9.51
C ARG A 11 -22.96 1.57 -9.55
N VAL A 12 -22.37 1.20 -8.42
CA VAL A 12 -21.67 -0.06 -8.24
C VAL A 12 -22.37 -0.88 -7.15
N THR A 13 -22.64 -2.14 -7.44
CA THR A 13 -23.10 -3.14 -6.47
C THR A 13 -22.02 -4.20 -6.32
N ILE A 14 -21.65 -4.53 -5.09
CA ILE A 14 -20.55 -5.46 -4.80
C ILE A 14 -21.04 -6.47 -3.76
N ASP A 15 -20.91 -7.75 -4.07
CA ASP A 15 -21.07 -8.80 -3.08
C ASP A 15 -19.81 -8.89 -2.22
N MET A 16 -19.99 -8.87 -0.89
CA MET A 16 -18.88 -8.95 0.05
C MET A 16 -19.19 -9.91 1.20
N PRO A 17 -18.17 -10.56 1.78
CA PRO A 17 -18.34 -11.37 2.98
C PRO A 17 -19.02 -10.59 4.10
N LYS A 18 -20.01 -11.19 4.77
CA LYS A 18 -20.79 -10.56 5.85
C LYS A 18 -19.91 -9.97 6.95
N THR A 19 -18.79 -10.63 7.25
CA THR A 19 -17.80 -10.19 8.24
C THR A 19 -17.12 -8.88 7.83
N ILE A 20 -16.76 -8.74 6.55
CA ILE A 20 -16.15 -7.54 5.99
C ILE A 20 -17.16 -6.39 5.96
N HIS A 21 -18.40 -6.65 5.53
CA HIS A 21 -19.47 -5.65 5.55
C HIS A 21 -19.72 -5.08 6.96
N LYS A 22 -19.76 -5.95 7.99
CA LYS A 22 -19.89 -5.51 9.39
C LYS A 22 -18.74 -4.62 9.84
N ARG A 23 -17.49 -5.00 9.50
CA ARG A 23 -16.30 -4.20 9.83
C ARG A 23 -16.33 -2.84 9.14
N LEU A 24 -16.70 -2.80 7.87
CA LEU A 24 -16.85 -1.55 7.11
C LEU A 24 -17.88 -0.62 7.76
N LYS A 25 -19.05 -1.16 8.14
CA LYS A 25 -20.09 -0.40 8.84
C LYS A 25 -19.59 0.19 10.16
N MET A 26 -18.84 -0.59 10.93
CA MET A 26 -18.25 -0.13 12.19
C MET A 26 -17.23 0.98 11.95
N GLN A 27 -16.34 0.84 10.97
CA GLN A 27 -15.36 1.87 10.62
C GLN A 27 -16.02 3.16 10.15
N ALA A 28 -17.11 3.05 9.37
CA ALA A 28 -17.92 4.19 8.94
C ALA A 28 -18.47 4.96 10.16
N ALA A 29 -19.05 4.25 11.12
CA ALA A 29 -19.56 4.86 12.35
C ALA A 29 -18.46 5.53 13.18
N LEU A 30 -17.31 4.86 13.35
CA LEU A 30 -16.18 5.39 14.13
C LEU A 30 -15.59 6.67 13.51
N GLN A 31 -15.59 6.78 12.19
CA GLN A 31 -15.03 7.93 11.48
C GLN A 31 -16.05 9.04 11.19
N GLY A 32 -17.33 8.85 11.55
CA GLY A 32 -18.40 9.79 11.20
C GLY A 32 -18.61 9.92 9.68
N LYS A 33 -18.32 8.86 8.92
CA LYS A 33 -18.41 8.82 7.45
C LYS A 33 -19.42 7.78 6.99
N SER A 34 -19.90 7.92 5.77
CA SER A 34 -20.64 6.86 5.09
C SER A 34 -19.72 5.73 4.63
N MET A 35 -20.26 4.51 4.51
CA MET A 35 -19.51 3.38 3.92
C MET A 35 -19.06 3.68 2.48
N ARG A 36 -19.84 4.47 1.73
CA ARG A 36 -19.50 4.94 0.39
C ARG A 36 -18.22 5.78 0.41
N GLU A 37 -18.13 6.76 1.32
CA GLU A 37 -16.94 7.60 1.45
C GLU A 37 -15.71 6.78 1.86
N ILE A 38 -15.87 5.78 2.74
CA ILE A 38 -14.74 4.89 3.07
C ILE A 38 -14.26 4.11 1.84
N ILE A 39 -15.18 3.53 1.07
CA ILE A 39 -14.84 2.78 -0.15
C ILE A 39 -14.18 3.71 -1.18
N LEU A 40 -14.73 4.89 -1.43
CA LEU A 40 -14.18 5.84 -2.39
C LEU A 40 -12.79 6.32 -1.95
N ASN A 41 -12.59 6.66 -0.67
CA ASN A 41 -11.27 7.01 -0.14
C ASN A 41 -10.27 5.85 -0.33
N ALA A 42 -10.68 4.61 -0.07
CA ALA A 42 -9.82 3.44 -0.27
C ALA A 42 -9.45 3.23 -1.75
N LEU A 43 -10.38 3.54 -2.67
CA LEU A 43 -10.13 3.47 -4.11
C LEU A 43 -9.27 4.64 -4.60
N GLU A 44 -9.47 5.87 -4.12
CA GLU A 44 -8.60 7.02 -4.42
C GLU A 44 -7.18 6.81 -3.87
N LEU A 45 -7.08 6.14 -2.73
CA LEU A 45 -5.80 5.72 -2.17
C LEU A 45 -5.12 4.64 -3.01
N THR A 46 -5.73 4.00 -4.01
CA THR A 46 -5.04 2.92 -4.77
C THR A 46 -3.82 3.41 -5.55
N ASP A 47 -3.78 4.68 -5.97
CA ASP A 47 -2.57 5.26 -6.56
C ASP A 47 -1.45 5.44 -5.53
N ALA A 48 -1.79 5.76 -4.27
CA ALA A 48 -0.84 5.91 -3.16
C ALA A 48 -0.53 4.57 -2.43
N CYS A 49 -1.45 3.61 -2.44
CA CYS A 49 -1.40 2.34 -1.72
C CYS A 49 -0.67 1.23 -2.47
N ARG A 50 -0.28 1.45 -3.73
CA ARG A 50 0.79 0.66 -4.37
C ARG A 50 2.07 0.61 -3.53
N LEU A 51 2.30 1.61 -2.67
CA LEU A 51 3.48 1.70 -1.82
C LEU A 51 3.45 0.78 -0.58
N ASN A 52 2.27 0.38 -0.07
CA ASN A 52 2.15 -0.23 1.26
C ASN A 52 1.40 -1.57 1.34
N ALA A 53 0.74 -2.02 0.27
CA ALA A 53 -0.07 -3.25 0.32
C ALA A 53 0.63 -4.50 -0.23
N HIS A 54 1.82 -4.36 -0.82
CA HIS A 54 2.49 -5.51 -1.41
C HIS A 54 3.48 -6.13 -0.41
N ILE A 55 3.18 -7.35 0.01
CA ILE A 55 4.20 -8.24 0.56
C ILE A 55 5.35 -8.24 -0.46
N PRO A 56 6.59 -7.90 -0.07
CA PRO A 56 7.71 -7.87 -1.02
C PRO A 56 7.77 -9.19 -1.79
N ASN A 57 8.16 -9.15 -3.07
CA ASN A 57 8.25 -10.38 -3.85
C ASN A 57 9.31 -11.33 -3.24
N LYS A 58 9.34 -12.59 -3.69
CA LYS A 58 10.25 -13.61 -3.13
C LYS A 58 11.73 -13.19 -3.18
N ILE A 59 12.13 -12.42 -4.19
CA ILE A 59 13.50 -11.93 -4.34
C ILE A 59 13.82 -10.92 -3.24
N THR A 60 12.94 -9.94 -3.01
CA THR A 60 13.12 -8.94 -1.96
C THR A 60 13.05 -9.56 -0.56
N GLN A 61 12.15 -10.52 -0.33
CA GLN A 61 12.10 -11.24 0.95
C GLN A 61 13.39 -12.00 1.23
N LYS A 62 13.96 -12.65 0.20
CA LYS A 62 15.26 -13.32 0.33
C LYS A 62 16.36 -12.31 0.65
N ALA A 63 16.44 -11.19 -0.06
CA ALA A 63 17.44 -10.16 0.22
C ALA A 63 17.34 -9.62 1.67
N ILE A 64 16.12 -9.42 2.18
CA ILE A 64 15.89 -9.02 3.58
C ILE A 64 16.36 -10.11 4.56
N LYS A 65 16.15 -11.39 4.22
CA LYS A 65 16.64 -12.52 5.02
C LYS A 65 18.17 -12.58 5.03
N ASP A 66 18.80 -12.52 3.87
CA ASP A 66 20.26 -12.52 3.72
C ASP A 66 20.88 -11.36 4.54
N ILE A 67 20.27 -10.17 4.55
CA ILE A 67 20.69 -9.04 5.40
C ILE A 67 20.62 -9.39 6.90
N LYS A 68 19.53 -10.02 7.36
CA LYS A 68 19.37 -10.39 8.78
C LYS A 68 20.36 -11.46 9.21
N ASP A 69 20.60 -12.42 8.33
CA ASP A 69 21.48 -13.56 8.59
C ASP A 69 22.97 -13.21 8.34
N GLN A 70 23.26 -11.96 7.94
CA GLN A 70 24.58 -11.46 7.56
C GLN A 70 25.24 -12.25 6.41
N GLU A 71 24.41 -12.83 5.54
CA GLU A 71 24.84 -13.57 4.37
C GLU A 71 24.86 -12.65 3.13
N ASN A 72 25.79 -12.92 2.20
CA ASN A 72 25.88 -12.20 0.92
C ASN A 72 26.02 -10.67 1.03
N LEU A 73 26.55 -10.17 2.15
CA LEU A 73 26.83 -8.75 2.35
C LEU A 73 28.20 -8.37 1.79
N VAL A 74 28.30 -7.17 1.21
CA VAL A 74 29.55 -6.61 0.70
C VAL A 74 29.97 -5.44 1.58
N GLU A 75 31.09 -5.61 2.28
CA GLU A 75 31.65 -4.54 3.11
C GLU A 75 32.39 -3.50 2.26
N VAL A 76 32.30 -2.24 2.67
CA VAL A 76 32.97 -1.09 2.05
C VAL A 76 33.43 -0.13 3.13
N LYS A 77 34.60 0.49 2.93
CA LYS A 77 35.21 1.38 3.94
C LYS A 77 34.77 2.84 3.82
N ASN A 78 34.29 3.24 2.65
CA ASN A 78 33.86 4.62 2.39
C ASN A 78 32.92 4.70 1.18
N VAL A 79 32.27 5.87 1.03
CA VAL A 79 31.30 6.13 -0.04
C VAL A 79 31.93 6.00 -1.44
N LYS A 80 33.20 6.37 -1.60
CA LYS A 80 33.89 6.26 -2.90
C LYS A 80 34.04 4.80 -3.34
N GLU A 81 34.34 3.90 -2.40
CA GLU A 81 34.41 2.46 -2.65
C GLU A 81 33.01 1.87 -2.94
N LEU A 82 31.98 2.34 -2.24
CA LEU A 82 30.59 1.93 -2.48
C LEU A 82 30.15 2.21 -3.93
N LEU A 83 30.31 3.45 -4.38
CA LEU A 83 29.94 3.86 -5.75
C LEU A 83 30.70 3.02 -6.79
N LYS A 84 32.01 2.83 -6.59
CA LYS A 84 32.83 1.99 -7.45
C LYS A 84 32.32 0.54 -7.54
N LYS A 85 31.91 -0.08 -6.42
CA LYS A 85 31.37 -1.46 -6.42
C LYS A 85 29.95 -1.55 -6.99
N LEU A 86 29.16 -0.48 -6.88
CA LEU A 86 27.82 -0.39 -7.47
C LEU A 86 27.85 -0.08 -8.97
N GLY A 87 28.98 0.36 -9.52
CA GLY A 87 29.14 0.67 -10.94
C GLY A 87 28.40 1.94 -11.37
N ILE A 88 28.20 2.87 -10.42
CA ILE A 88 27.53 4.17 -10.60
C ILE A 88 28.43 5.32 -10.18
#